data_AF-A0A8T1WXV1-F1
#
_entry.id   AF-A0A8T1WXV1-F1
#
_cell.length_a   1.000
_cell.length_b   1.000
_cell.length_c   1.000
_cell.angle_alpha   90.00
_cell.angle_beta   90.00
_cell.angle_gamma   90.00
#
_symmetry.space_group_name_H-M   'P 1'
#
loop_
_entity.id
_entity.type
_entity.pdbx_description
1 polymer ?
#
loop_
_entity_poly.entity_id
_entity_poly.type
_entity_poly.pdbx_seq_one_letter_code
_entity_poly.pdbx_strand_id
1 'polypeptide(L)'
;MAVSFRIQQDRVSLEIPACFGASSSDTTPRTPSPADKLGMKAQFMQKSKRNPAEIIEVYDKALELDGNHAANIGNYALFLCTTCSQMDQAELYFKRALDVDPANAKNLANYGNFLRCVRKDFPASEACYKRAMDAAPNDVGILGGYADLLAAKESGDAQNLEMARKLLEKALGIHPTHTRNRLRLAMVLSNLEDNEEADRCFKALLASVSQQKANDNQIKQETLVSIYGNYASFLFRRGQWARAKHLYDKAVKVDPQHPWLLRNFSCFLRESRQVLSPRGETTAL
;
A
#
# COMPACT_ATOMS: atom_id res chain seq x y z
N MET A 1 -39.59 34.79 68.07
CA MET A 1 -38.36 35.45 67.59
C MET A 1 -37.26 34.40 67.42
N ALA A 2 -36.30 34.65 66.52
CA ALA A 2 -35.22 33.78 66.03
C ALA A 2 -35.67 32.77 64.93
N VAL A 3 -35.86 33.22 63.68
CA VAL A 3 -34.88 33.54 62.61
C VAL A 3 -34.33 32.27 61.93
N SER A 4 -34.86 32.10 60.72
CA SER A 4 -34.49 31.24 59.61
C SER A 4 -33.01 31.29 59.22
N PHE A 5 -32.41 30.13 58.93
CA PHE A 5 -31.39 30.00 57.89
C PHE A 5 -31.59 28.67 57.14
N ARG A 6 -32.18 28.79 55.94
CA ARG A 6 -32.24 27.76 54.90
C ARG A 6 -30.91 27.77 54.16
N ILE A 7 -30.19 26.65 54.16
CA ILE A 7 -29.08 26.43 53.23
C ILE A 7 -29.66 25.68 52.02
N GLN A 8 -29.77 26.38 50.90
CA GLN A 8 -30.05 25.78 49.59
C GLN A 8 -28.88 24.86 49.22
N GLN A 9 -29.13 23.55 49.14
CA GLN A 9 -28.27 22.68 48.35
C GLN A 9 -28.79 22.73 46.92
N ASP A 10 -28.26 23.69 46.15
CA ASP A 10 -28.48 23.72 44.71
C ASP A 10 -27.80 22.52 44.06
N ARG A 11 -28.62 21.80 43.28
CA ARG A 11 -28.25 20.68 42.42
C ARG A 11 -27.23 21.14 41.38
N VAL A 12 -26.12 20.40 41.26
CA VAL A 12 -25.44 20.22 39.97
C VAL A 12 -25.39 18.73 39.70
N SER A 13 -26.49 18.21 39.14
CA SER A 13 -26.50 16.90 38.50
C SER A 13 -25.68 17.03 37.22
N LEU A 14 -24.41 16.61 37.25
CA LEU A 14 -23.63 16.35 36.04
C LEU A 14 -24.20 15.08 35.40
N GLU A 15 -25.28 15.24 34.63
CA GLU A 15 -25.71 14.25 33.64
C GLU A 15 -24.63 14.21 32.55
N ILE A 16 -23.75 13.22 32.65
CA ILE A 16 -22.88 12.82 31.53
C ILE A 16 -23.82 12.16 30.51
N PRO A 17 -23.97 12.68 29.28
CA PRO A 17 -24.78 12.03 28.27
C PRO A 17 -24.17 10.67 27.95
N ALA A 18 -24.90 9.61 28.24
CA ALA A 18 -24.60 8.25 27.79
C ALA A 18 -24.78 8.17 26.26
N CYS A 19 -23.75 8.57 25.52
CA CYS A 19 -23.65 8.36 24.08
C CYS A 19 -22.31 7.70 23.72
N PHE A 20 -22.02 6.55 24.35
CA PHE A 20 -21.22 5.52 23.70
C PHE A 20 -22.20 4.46 23.19
N GLY A 21 -22.77 4.73 22.02
CA GLY A 21 -23.24 3.66 21.17
C GLY A 21 -22.00 2.83 20.83
N ALA A 22 -21.79 1.74 21.56
CA ALA A 22 -20.93 0.68 21.11
C ALA A 22 -21.41 0.31 19.71
N SER A 23 -20.62 0.62 18.69
CA SER A 23 -20.79 0.02 17.38
C SER A 23 -20.51 -1.46 17.55
N SER A 24 -21.55 -2.20 17.93
CA SER A 24 -21.60 -3.63 17.73
C SER A 24 -21.21 -3.83 16.28
N SER A 25 -20.03 -4.43 16.06
CA SER A 25 -19.69 -5.06 14.80
C SER A 25 -20.74 -6.15 14.61
N ASP A 26 -21.86 -5.77 14.01
CA ASP A 26 -22.94 -6.64 13.64
C ASP A 26 -22.38 -7.55 12.55
N THR A 27 -21.84 -8.70 12.96
CA THR A 27 -21.26 -9.72 12.09
C THR A 27 -22.34 -10.63 11.51
N THR A 28 -23.61 -10.21 11.51
CA THR A 28 -24.62 -10.85 10.68
C THR A 28 -24.27 -10.61 9.20
N PRO A 29 -24.32 -11.63 8.33
CA PRO A 29 -24.10 -11.44 6.90
C PRO A 29 -25.17 -10.48 6.35
N ARG A 30 -24.86 -9.18 6.32
CA ARG A 30 -25.77 -8.18 5.77
C ARG A 30 -25.92 -8.47 4.28
N THR A 31 -27.15 -8.69 3.85
CA THR A 31 -27.45 -8.78 2.43
C THR A 31 -26.98 -7.50 1.75
N PRO A 32 -26.12 -7.58 0.70
CA PRO A 32 -25.59 -6.40 0.04
C PRO A 32 -26.72 -5.51 -0.45
N SER A 33 -26.68 -4.23 -0.08
CA SER A 33 -27.63 -3.24 -0.57
C SER A 33 -27.52 -3.10 -2.09
N PRO A 34 -28.52 -2.50 -2.76
CA PRO A 34 -28.40 -2.14 -4.17
C PRO A 34 -27.14 -1.28 -4.46
N ALA A 35 -26.80 -0.35 -3.58
CA ALA A 35 -25.59 0.47 -3.69
C ALA A 35 -24.31 -0.36 -3.53
N ASP A 36 -24.26 -1.31 -2.58
CA ASP A 36 -23.14 -2.26 -2.43
C ASP A 36 -22.90 -3.04 -3.72
N LYS A 37 -23.98 -3.58 -4.32
CA LYS A 37 -23.90 -4.38 -5.55
C LYS A 37 -23.37 -3.56 -6.73
N LEU A 38 -23.79 -2.30 -6.87
CA LEU A 38 -23.25 -1.42 -7.91
C LEU A 38 -21.79 -1.07 -7.66
N GLY A 39 -21.40 -0.82 -6.40
CA GLY A 39 -20.00 -0.63 -6.02
C GLY A 39 -19.13 -1.84 -6.37
N MET A 40 -19.60 -3.06 -6.05
CA MET A 40 -18.92 -4.31 -6.42
C MET A 40 -18.84 -4.48 -7.95
N LYS A 41 -19.91 -4.16 -8.68
CA LYS A 41 -19.93 -4.16 -10.14
C LYS A 41 -18.88 -3.21 -10.73
N ALA A 42 -18.80 -1.97 -10.24
CA ALA A 42 -17.82 -0.99 -10.69
C ALA A 42 -16.38 -1.50 -10.48
N GLN A 43 -16.08 -2.07 -9.32
CA GLN A 43 -14.77 -2.67 -9.05
C GLN A 43 -14.45 -3.85 -9.99
N PHE A 44 -15.44 -4.69 -10.28
CA PHE A 44 -15.27 -5.80 -11.22
C PHE A 44 -15.01 -5.29 -12.65
N MET A 45 -15.73 -4.26 -13.08
CA MET A 45 -15.52 -3.63 -14.39
C MET A 45 -14.13 -3.00 -14.51
N GLN A 46 -13.61 -2.37 -13.45
CA GLN A 46 -12.23 -1.88 -13.39
C GLN A 46 -11.20 -2.99 -13.57
N LYS A 47 -11.36 -4.09 -12.82
CA LYS A 47 -10.48 -5.27 -12.95
C LYS A 47 -10.52 -5.86 -14.36
N SER A 48 -11.68 -5.78 -15.00
CA SER A 48 -11.91 -6.23 -16.38
C SER A 48 -11.47 -5.21 -17.43
N LYS A 49 -10.89 -4.07 -17.03
CA LYS A 49 -10.45 -2.97 -17.92
C LYS A 49 -11.54 -2.50 -18.88
N ARG A 50 -12.78 -2.40 -18.39
CA ARG A 50 -13.91 -1.83 -19.14
C ARG A 50 -13.71 -0.34 -19.38
N ASN A 51 -14.51 0.22 -20.29
CA ASN A 51 -14.47 1.63 -20.63
C ASN A 51 -14.64 2.50 -19.36
N PRO A 52 -13.73 3.45 -19.09
CA PRO A 52 -13.84 4.32 -17.93
C PRO A 52 -15.18 5.07 -17.83
N ALA A 53 -15.77 5.48 -18.95
CA ALA A 53 -17.05 6.19 -18.96
C ALA A 53 -18.20 5.32 -18.41
N GLU A 54 -18.25 4.04 -18.78
CA GLU A 54 -19.26 3.10 -18.25
C GLU A 54 -19.08 2.87 -16.74
N ILE A 55 -17.84 2.87 -16.26
CA ILE A 55 -17.53 2.68 -14.83
C ILE A 55 -17.98 3.91 -14.03
N ILE A 56 -17.79 5.12 -14.57
CA ILE A 56 -18.29 6.37 -13.99
C ILE A 56 -19.81 6.29 -13.80
N GLU A 57 -20.56 5.92 -14.85
CA GLU A 57 -22.02 5.80 -14.75
C GLU A 57 -22.48 4.81 -13.66
N VAL A 58 -21.75 3.71 -13.47
CA VAL A 58 -22.07 2.73 -12.43
C VAL A 58 -21.80 3.31 -11.04
N TYR A 59 -20.72 4.07 -10.86
CA TYR A 59 -20.46 4.77 -9.61
C TYR A 59 -21.47 5.87 -9.33
N ASP A 60 -21.83 6.68 -10.33
CA ASP A 60 -22.83 7.72 -10.18
C ASP A 60 -24.18 7.12 -9.75
N LYS A 61 -24.62 6.04 -10.40
CA LYS A 61 -25.82 5.29 -9.98
C LYS A 61 -25.70 4.71 -8.56
N ALA A 62 -24.52 4.25 -8.16
CA ALA A 62 -24.31 3.76 -6.79
C ALA A 62 -24.46 4.88 -5.76
N LEU A 63 -23.98 6.07 -6.08
CA LEU A 63 -24.06 7.26 -5.22
C LEU A 63 -25.43 7.94 -5.25
N GLU A 64 -26.20 7.79 -6.33
CA GLU A 64 -27.62 8.17 -6.38
C GLU A 64 -28.47 7.30 -5.45
N LEU A 65 -28.17 6.00 -5.37
CA LEU A 65 -28.87 5.09 -4.45
C LEU A 65 -28.48 5.31 -2.99
N ASP A 66 -27.20 5.60 -2.73
CA ASP A 66 -26.70 5.95 -1.40
C ASP A 66 -25.52 6.92 -1.48
N GLY A 67 -25.83 8.21 -1.31
CA GLY A 67 -24.84 9.29 -1.33
C GLY A 67 -23.92 9.32 -0.10
N ASN A 68 -24.21 8.55 0.95
CA ASN A 68 -23.42 8.45 2.16
C ASN A 68 -22.76 7.06 2.30
N HIS A 69 -22.59 6.36 1.18
CA HIS A 69 -21.89 5.08 1.19
C HIS A 69 -20.37 5.27 1.17
N ALA A 70 -19.75 5.49 2.34
CA ALA A 70 -18.31 5.82 2.47
C ALA A 70 -17.38 4.92 1.63
N ALA A 71 -17.61 3.60 1.61
CA ALA A 71 -16.80 2.68 0.83
C ALA A 71 -16.90 2.93 -0.70
N ASN A 72 -18.10 3.19 -1.24
CA ASN A 72 -18.28 3.47 -2.67
C ASN A 72 -17.67 4.81 -3.06
N ILE A 73 -17.85 5.84 -2.23
CA ILE A 73 -17.24 7.17 -2.41
C ILE A 73 -15.71 7.03 -2.47
N GLY A 74 -15.11 6.31 -1.52
CA GLY A 74 -13.66 6.11 -1.49
C GLY A 74 -13.13 5.23 -2.62
N ASN A 75 -13.89 4.21 -3.06
CA ASN A 75 -13.53 3.41 -4.23
C ASN A 75 -13.64 4.22 -5.54
N TYR A 76 -14.60 5.15 -5.61
CA TYR A 76 -14.75 6.04 -6.76
C TYR A 76 -13.59 7.05 -6.81
N ALA A 77 -13.22 7.65 -5.67
CA ALA A 77 -12.04 8.50 -5.55
C ALA A 77 -10.77 7.79 -6.05
N LEU A 78 -10.57 6.54 -5.62
CA LEU A 78 -9.44 5.74 -6.06
C LEU A 78 -9.45 5.53 -7.58
N PHE A 79 -10.61 5.19 -8.15
CA PHE A 79 -10.77 5.01 -9.60
C PHE A 79 -10.47 6.27 -10.40
N LEU A 80 -10.98 7.43 -9.95
CA LEU A 80 -10.73 8.74 -10.56
C LEU A 80 -9.23 9.06 -10.59
N CYS A 81 -8.53 8.76 -9.49
CA CYS A 81 -7.08 8.95 -9.40
C CYS A 81 -6.31 7.97 -10.31
N THR A 82 -6.60 6.67 -10.26
CA THR A 82 -5.76 5.65 -10.91
C THR A 82 -6.03 5.47 -12.39
N THR A 83 -7.26 5.72 -12.83
CA THR A 83 -7.71 5.39 -14.20
C THR A 83 -8.04 6.64 -15.00
N CYS A 84 -8.75 7.59 -14.39
CA CYS A 84 -9.19 8.81 -15.08
C CYS A 84 -8.16 9.94 -15.00
N SER A 85 -7.13 9.81 -14.17
CA SER A 85 -6.14 10.87 -13.89
C SER A 85 -6.75 12.19 -13.38
N GLN A 86 -7.93 12.13 -12.77
CA GLN A 86 -8.65 13.30 -12.26
C GLN A 86 -8.31 13.53 -10.78
N MET A 87 -7.12 14.07 -10.52
CA MET A 87 -6.54 14.14 -9.17
C MET A 87 -7.32 15.06 -8.22
N ASP A 88 -7.78 16.22 -8.69
CA ASP A 88 -8.48 17.18 -7.85
C ASP A 88 -9.88 16.68 -7.46
N GLN A 89 -10.59 16.04 -8.39
CA GLN A 89 -11.87 15.40 -8.07
C GLN A 89 -11.68 14.19 -7.15
N ALA A 90 -10.67 13.37 -7.38
CA ALA A 90 -10.36 12.24 -6.51
C ALA A 90 -10.15 12.70 -5.06
N GLU A 91 -9.43 13.81 -4.86
CA GLU A 91 -9.22 14.37 -3.53
C GLU A 91 -10.52 14.82 -2.85
N LEU A 92 -11.42 15.47 -3.59
CA LEU A 92 -12.74 15.85 -3.07
C LEU A 92 -13.52 14.62 -2.59
N TYR A 93 -13.54 13.55 -3.38
CA TYR A 93 -14.22 12.31 -3.01
C TYR A 93 -13.52 11.58 -1.85
N PHE A 94 -12.19 11.61 -1.75
CA PHE A 94 -11.51 11.06 -0.58
C PHE A 94 -11.89 11.80 0.70
N LYS A 95 -11.91 13.14 0.69
CA LYS A 95 -12.34 13.94 1.84
C LYS A 95 -13.80 13.64 2.21
N ARG A 96 -14.71 13.66 1.23
CA ARG A 96 -16.12 13.31 1.44
C ARG A 96 -16.29 11.90 2.03
N ALA A 97 -15.50 10.92 1.57
CA ALA A 97 -15.57 9.56 2.11
C ALA A 97 -15.17 9.50 3.60
N LEU A 98 -14.24 10.36 4.03
CA LEU A 98 -13.80 10.48 5.42
C LEU A 98 -14.72 11.38 6.26
N ASP A 99 -15.45 12.31 5.65
CA ASP A 99 -16.50 13.08 6.34
C ASP A 99 -17.67 12.16 6.72
N VAL A 100 -18.02 11.23 5.83
CA VAL A 100 -19.07 10.23 6.05
C VAL A 100 -18.65 9.17 7.08
N ASP A 101 -17.43 8.63 6.96
CA ASP A 101 -16.89 7.65 7.90
C ASP A 101 -15.41 7.99 8.22
N PRO A 102 -15.17 8.76 9.30
CA PRO A 102 -13.83 9.19 9.69
C PRO A 102 -12.90 8.05 10.14
N ALA A 103 -13.44 6.89 10.47
CA ALA A 103 -12.71 5.73 10.96
C ALA A 103 -12.53 4.64 9.89
N ASN A 104 -12.96 4.89 8.65
CA ASN A 104 -12.81 3.92 7.58
C ASN A 104 -11.33 3.67 7.24
N ALA A 105 -10.76 2.60 7.80
CA ALA A 105 -9.34 2.31 7.71
C ALA A 105 -8.84 2.20 6.26
N LYS A 106 -9.66 1.64 5.36
CA LYS A 106 -9.34 1.51 3.94
C LYS A 106 -9.30 2.86 3.22
N ASN A 107 -10.30 3.72 3.44
CA ASN A 107 -10.32 5.05 2.84
C ASN A 107 -9.18 5.93 3.37
N LEU A 108 -8.88 5.85 4.67
CA LEU A 108 -7.74 6.53 5.28
C LEU A 108 -6.42 6.11 4.62
N ALA A 109 -6.18 4.80 4.47
CA ALA A 109 -4.97 4.30 3.81
C ALA A 109 -4.90 4.67 2.32
N ASN A 110 -6.01 4.65 1.60
CA ASN A 110 -6.06 5.07 0.20
C ASN A 110 -5.79 6.58 0.05
N TYR A 111 -6.39 7.41 0.90
CA TYR A 111 -6.14 8.85 0.87
C TYR A 111 -4.71 9.18 1.30
N GLY A 112 -4.17 8.48 2.31
CA GLY A 112 -2.77 8.58 2.69
C GLY A 112 -1.82 8.28 1.52
N ASN A 113 -2.10 7.21 0.76
CA ASN A 113 -1.35 6.92 -0.47
C ASN A 113 -1.45 8.04 -1.51
N PHE A 114 -2.65 8.58 -1.73
CA PHE A 114 -2.87 9.69 -2.66
C PHE A 114 -2.04 10.93 -2.24
N LEU A 115 -2.09 11.30 -0.97
CA LEU A 115 -1.34 12.45 -0.43
C LEU A 115 0.16 12.31 -0.66
N ARG A 116 0.74 11.14 -0.36
CA ARG A 116 2.17 10.87 -0.60
C ARG A 116 2.50 10.88 -2.09
N CYS A 117 1.73 10.18 -2.91
CA CYS A 117 2.11 9.92 -4.31
C CYS A 117 1.83 11.11 -5.23
N VAL A 118 0.70 11.77 -5.04
CA VAL A 118 0.19 12.83 -5.92
C VAL A 118 0.51 14.20 -5.36
N ARG A 119 0.21 14.45 -4.08
CA ARG A 119 0.42 15.77 -3.45
C ARG A 119 1.81 15.94 -2.84
N LYS A 120 2.58 14.86 -2.69
CA LYS A 120 3.87 14.84 -1.99
C LYS A 120 3.78 15.34 -0.55
N ASP A 121 2.60 15.22 0.06
CA ASP A 121 2.36 15.61 1.45
C ASP A 121 2.58 14.40 2.36
N PHE A 122 3.83 14.24 2.80
CA PHE A 122 4.22 13.17 3.71
C PHE A 122 3.61 13.31 5.11
N PRO A 123 3.59 14.50 5.76
CA PRO A 123 2.96 14.67 7.06
C PRO A 123 1.47 14.30 7.08
N ALA A 124 0.68 14.79 6.11
CA ALA A 124 -0.74 14.47 6.05
C ALA A 124 -0.99 12.99 5.72
N SER A 125 -0.14 12.40 4.86
CA SER A 125 -0.15 10.96 4.58
C SER A 125 0.08 10.14 5.86
N GLU A 126 1.07 10.52 6.66
CA GLU A 126 1.38 9.85 7.93
C GLU A 126 0.23 9.94 8.93
N ALA A 127 -0.42 11.10 9.04
CA ALA A 127 -1.60 11.26 9.89
C ALA A 127 -2.74 10.32 9.46
N CYS A 128 -2.96 10.15 8.16
CA CYS A 128 -3.95 9.20 7.65
C CYS A 128 -3.60 7.75 8.00
N TYR A 129 -2.33 7.34 7.85
CA TYR A 129 -1.91 5.98 8.19
C TYR A 129 -1.97 5.68 9.69
N LYS A 130 -1.63 6.63 10.56
CA LYS A 130 -1.78 6.48 12.01
C LYS A 130 -3.25 6.23 12.38
N ARG A 131 -4.17 7.07 11.90
CA ARG A 131 -5.62 6.87 12.08
C ARG A 131 -6.11 5.53 11.50
N ALA A 132 -5.58 5.12 10.35
CA ALA A 132 -5.94 3.85 9.74
C ALA A 132 -5.50 2.65 10.59
N MET A 133 -4.33 2.75 11.22
CA MET A 133 -3.83 1.75 12.17
C MET A 133 -4.62 1.74 13.47
N ASP A 134 -5.07 2.90 13.97
CA ASP A 134 -5.93 2.96 15.16
C ASP A 134 -7.27 2.26 14.89
N ALA A 135 -7.83 2.44 13.69
CA ALA A 135 -9.08 1.81 13.28
C ALA A 135 -8.94 0.30 12.97
N ALA A 136 -7.82 -0.13 12.37
CA ALA A 136 -7.58 -1.52 12.00
C ALA A 136 -6.11 -1.93 12.26
N PRO A 137 -5.72 -2.19 13.53
CA PRO A 137 -4.31 -2.35 13.94
C PRO A 137 -3.62 -3.60 13.39
N ASN A 138 -4.40 -4.57 12.89
CA ASN A 138 -3.93 -5.84 12.36
C ASN A 138 -4.19 -5.99 10.85
N ASP A 139 -4.61 -4.92 10.16
CA ASP A 139 -4.74 -4.97 8.71
C ASP A 139 -3.35 -4.99 8.05
N VAL A 140 -3.03 -6.10 7.40
CA VAL A 140 -1.72 -6.34 6.77
C VAL A 140 -1.44 -5.36 5.62
N GLY A 141 -2.47 -4.84 4.96
CA GLY A 141 -2.36 -3.87 3.88
C GLY A 141 -1.98 -2.49 4.41
N ILE A 142 -2.62 -2.07 5.51
CA ILE A 142 -2.35 -0.79 6.19
C ILE A 142 -0.95 -0.79 6.80
N LEU A 143 -0.58 -1.84 7.55
CA LEU A 143 0.76 -1.98 8.12
C LEU A 143 1.85 -1.88 7.05
N GLY A 144 1.68 -2.62 5.94
CA GLY A 144 2.62 -2.58 4.83
C GLY A 144 2.62 -1.24 4.07
N GLY A 145 1.47 -0.56 3.96
CA GLY A 145 1.36 0.76 3.36
C GLY A 145 2.05 1.84 4.19
N TYR A 146 1.93 1.77 5.52
CA TYR A 146 2.61 2.71 6.40
C TYR A 146 4.13 2.49 6.40
N ALA A 147 4.58 1.23 6.41
CA ALA A 147 5.99 0.90 6.27
C ALA A 147 6.58 1.47 4.96
N ASP A 148 5.85 1.38 3.84
CA ASP A 148 6.27 1.99 2.57
C ASP A 148 6.36 3.53 2.63
N LEU A 149 5.46 4.19 3.39
CA LEU A 149 5.54 5.63 3.60
C LEU A 149 6.80 5.99 4.40
N LEU A 150 7.06 5.30 5.50
CA LEU A 150 8.23 5.53 6.36
C LEU A 150 9.53 5.34 5.59
N ALA A 151 9.64 4.26 4.80
CA ALA A 151 10.81 4.00 3.96
C ALA A 151 11.02 5.04 2.84
N ALA A 152 9.99 5.82 2.48
CA ALA A 152 10.03 6.82 1.41
C ALA A 152 10.19 8.26 1.90
N LYS A 153 9.86 8.55 3.18
CA LYS A 153 9.82 9.92 3.74
C LYS A 153 11.20 10.57 3.72
N GLU A 154 12.23 9.82 4.11
CA GLU A 154 13.63 10.24 4.06
C GLU A 154 14.48 9.01 3.73
N SER A 155 15.04 8.98 2.52
CA SER A 155 15.92 7.89 2.07
C SER A 155 17.14 7.79 3.00
N GLY A 156 17.12 6.84 3.92
CA GLY A 156 18.27 6.53 4.79
C GLY A 156 18.13 6.92 6.26
N ASP A 157 16.97 7.42 6.72
CA ASP A 157 16.75 7.51 8.16
C ASP A 157 16.58 6.10 8.75
N ALA A 158 17.62 5.64 9.46
CA ALA A 158 17.67 4.33 10.10
C ALA A 158 16.50 4.13 11.07
N GLN A 159 16.00 5.18 11.74
CA GLN A 159 14.88 5.08 12.66
C GLN A 159 13.57 4.77 11.92
N ASN A 160 13.30 5.48 10.81
CA ASN A 160 12.13 5.23 9.98
C ASN A 160 12.19 3.85 9.32
N LEU A 161 13.36 3.42 8.85
CA LEU A 161 13.56 2.09 8.27
C LEU A 161 13.36 0.97 9.29
N GLU A 162 13.85 1.16 10.52
CA GLU A 162 13.67 0.21 11.61
C GLU A 162 12.21 0.11 12.05
N MET A 163 11.50 1.24 12.09
CA MET A 163 10.06 1.24 12.34
C MET A 163 9.29 0.53 11.21
N ALA A 164 9.67 0.77 9.95
CA ALA A 164 9.10 0.09 8.79
C ALA A 164 9.33 -1.43 8.86
N ARG A 165 10.54 -1.87 9.26
CA ARG A 165 10.88 -3.29 9.49
C ARG A 165 9.91 -3.92 10.49
N LYS A 166 9.75 -3.32 11.67
CA LYS A 166 8.85 -3.82 12.73
C LYS A 166 7.39 -3.94 12.26
N LEU A 167 6.90 -2.95 11.52
CA LEU A 167 5.54 -2.97 10.97
C LEU A 167 5.36 -4.13 9.97
N LEU A 168 6.36 -4.37 9.12
CA LEU A 168 6.33 -5.46 8.14
C LEU A 168 6.47 -6.83 8.79
N GLU A 169 7.31 -6.97 9.81
CA GLU A 169 7.41 -8.19 10.63
C GLU A 169 6.07 -8.48 11.32
N LYS A 170 5.42 -7.47 11.91
CA LYS A 170 4.06 -7.63 12.46
C LYS A 170 3.07 -8.10 11.40
N ALA A 171 3.07 -7.48 10.22
CA ALA A 171 2.17 -7.85 9.13
C ALA A 171 2.41 -9.30 8.63
N LEU A 172 3.65 -9.74 8.60
CA LEU A 172 4.02 -11.11 8.23
C LEU A 172 3.79 -12.12 9.35
N GLY A 173 3.82 -11.70 10.62
CA GLY A 173 3.36 -12.53 11.74
C GLY A 173 1.87 -12.86 11.63
N ILE A 174 1.07 -11.95 11.08
CA ILE A 174 -0.36 -12.16 10.81
C ILE A 174 -0.53 -13.03 9.55
N HIS A 175 0.03 -12.61 8.42
CA HIS A 175 -0.03 -13.36 7.14
C HIS A 175 1.38 -13.66 6.58
N PRO A 176 2.00 -14.79 6.95
CA PRO A 176 3.39 -15.12 6.57
C PRO A 176 3.62 -15.25 5.06
N THR A 177 2.59 -15.64 4.31
CA THR A 177 2.67 -15.87 2.86
C THR A 177 2.47 -14.60 2.03
N HIS A 178 2.24 -13.44 2.67
CA HIS A 178 1.89 -12.20 1.97
C HIS A 178 3.07 -11.63 1.13
N THR A 179 3.09 -11.97 -0.16
CA THR A 179 4.18 -11.68 -1.11
C THR A 179 4.63 -10.22 -1.13
N ARG A 180 3.70 -9.26 -1.19
CA ARG A 180 4.05 -7.83 -1.29
C ARG A 180 4.76 -7.30 -0.03
N ASN A 181 4.27 -7.62 1.16
CA ASN A 181 4.89 -7.23 2.43
C ASN A 181 6.25 -7.89 2.63
N ARG A 182 6.42 -9.14 2.22
CA ARG A 182 7.74 -9.79 2.26
C ARG A 182 8.74 -9.19 1.27
N LEU A 183 8.28 -8.76 0.09
CA LEU A 183 9.12 -7.98 -0.84
C LEU A 183 9.53 -6.62 -0.24
N ARG A 184 8.58 -5.90 0.36
CA ARG A 184 8.85 -4.64 1.07
C ARG A 184 9.87 -4.84 2.20
N LEU A 185 9.74 -5.92 2.97
CA LEU A 185 10.69 -6.24 4.05
C LEU A 185 12.10 -6.47 3.49
N ALA A 186 12.23 -7.24 2.42
CA ALA A 186 13.53 -7.46 1.77
C ALA A 186 14.18 -6.14 1.29
N MET A 187 13.37 -5.21 0.78
CA MET A 187 13.85 -3.88 0.38
C MET A 187 14.28 -3.02 1.56
N VAL A 188 13.51 -3.00 2.66
CA VAL A 188 13.86 -2.27 3.89
C VAL A 188 15.13 -2.83 4.51
N LEU A 189 15.27 -4.15 4.61
CA LEU A 189 16.48 -4.82 5.11
C LEU A 189 17.70 -4.51 4.22
N SER A 190 17.53 -4.48 2.90
CA SER A 190 18.58 -4.03 1.99
C SER A 190 19.04 -2.60 2.26
N ASN A 191 18.13 -1.71 2.66
CA ASN A 191 18.44 -0.31 2.96
C ASN A 191 19.05 -0.14 4.36
N LEU A 192 18.72 -1.04 5.29
CA LEU A 192 19.35 -1.16 6.62
C LEU A 192 20.71 -1.89 6.57
N GLU A 193 21.15 -2.32 5.39
CA GLU A 193 22.35 -3.11 5.17
C GLU A 193 22.39 -4.50 5.83
N ASP A 194 21.25 -5.00 6.33
CA ASP A 194 21.10 -6.40 6.76
C ASP A 194 20.95 -7.31 5.53
N ASN A 195 22.08 -7.56 4.88
CA ASN A 195 22.13 -8.25 3.59
C ASN A 195 21.78 -9.73 3.70
N GLU A 196 22.09 -10.36 4.83
CA GLU A 196 21.84 -11.78 5.02
C GLU A 196 20.34 -12.05 5.15
N GLU A 197 19.64 -11.26 5.95
CA GLU A 197 18.19 -11.38 6.08
C GLU A 197 17.46 -10.91 4.81
N ALA A 198 17.96 -9.86 4.14
CA ALA A 198 17.43 -9.42 2.85
C ALA A 198 17.51 -10.54 1.78
N ASP A 199 18.67 -11.19 1.64
CA ASP A 199 18.86 -12.29 0.69
C ASP A 199 17.99 -13.50 1.03
N ARG A 200 17.84 -13.82 2.33
CA ARG A 200 16.90 -14.85 2.81
C ARG A 200 15.46 -14.53 2.42
N CYS A 201 15.00 -13.30 2.63
CA CYS A 201 13.67 -12.86 2.25
C CYS A 201 13.43 -13.00 0.73
N PHE A 202 14.39 -12.58 -0.11
CA PHE A 202 14.29 -12.73 -1.56
C PHE A 202 14.24 -14.19 -2.01
N LYS A 203 15.08 -15.05 -1.44
CA LYS A 203 15.05 -16.50 -1.72
C LYS A 203 13.72 -17.13 -1.32
N ALA A 204 13.20 -16.79 -0.14
CA ALA A 204 11.91 -17.28 0.33
C ALA A 204 10.74 -16.82 -0.57
N LEU A 205 10.80 -15.59 -1.11
CA LEU A 205 9.84 -15.11 -2.10
C LEU A 205 9.85 -15.97 -3.35
N LEU A 206 11.04 -16.19 -3.93
CA LEU A 206 11.20 -17.00 -5.14
C LEU A 206 10.72 -18.46 -4.94
N ALA A 207 11.02 -19.05 -3.78
CA ALA A 207 10.54 -20.39 -3.43
C ALA A 207 9.00 -20.42 -3.37
N SER A 208 8.37 -19.49 -2.65
CA SER A 208 6.91 -19.44 -2.53
C SER A 208 6.20 -19.21 -3.88
N VAL A 209 6.79 -18.38 -4.73
CA VAL A 209 6.29 -18.10 -6.08
C VAL A 209 6.45 -19.31 -6.99
N SER A 210 7.54 -20.07 -6.87
CA SER A 210 7.72 -21.30 -7.64
C SER A 210 6.70 -22.38 -7.28
N GLN A 211 6.37 -22.52 -5.99
CA GLN A 211 5.33 -23.43 -5.51
C GLN A 211 3.94 -23.00 -5.96
N GLN A 212 3.63 -21.70 -5.92
CA GLN A 212 2.34 -21.18 -6.39
C GLN A 212 2.14 -21.38 -7.90
N LYS A 213 3.17 -21.23 -8.74
CA LYS A 213 3.07 -21.53 -10.18
C LYS A 213 2.70 -22.98 -10.48
N ALA A 214 3.08 -23.91 -9.60
CA ALA A 214 2.74 -25.33 -9.76
C ALA A 214 1.27 -25.62 -9.42
N ASN A 215 0.64 -24.76 -8.60
CA ASN A 215 -0.69 -25.00 -8.04
C ASN A 215 -1.79 -24.12 -8.65
N ASP A 216 -1.45 -22.92 -9.15
CA ASP A 216 -2.42 -22.00 -9.75
C ASP A 216 -1.75 -21.05 -10.75
N ASN A 217 -2.34 -20.91 -11.93
CA ASN A 217 -1.80 -20.14 -13.05
C ASN A 217 -2.02 -18.61 -12.90
N GLN A 218 -2.05 -18.11 -11.65
CA GLN A 218 -2.55 -16.77 -11.32
C GLN A 218 -1.60 -15.90 -10.50
N ILE A 219 -0.28 -16.14 -10.56
CA ILE A 219 0.67 -15.11 -10.14
C ILE A 219 0.72 -14.05 -11.24
N LYS A 220 0.28 -12.84 -10.92
CA LYS A 220 0.36 -11.70 -11.85
C LYS A 220 1.81 -11.54 -12.32
N GLN A 221 2.02 -11.53 -13.64
CA GLN A 221 3.33 -11.35 -14.27
C GLN A 221 4.07 -10.11 -13.71
N GLU A 222 3.33 -9.03 -13.42
CA GLU A 222 3.82 -7.82 -12.77
C GLU A 222 4.51 -8.06 -11.41
N THR A 223 3.98 -8.99 -10.61
CA THR A 223 4.56 -9.33 -9.30
C THR A 223 5.88 -10.09 -9.47
N LEU A 224 5.96 -10.97 -10.48
CA LEU A 224 7.20 -11.70 -10.81
C LEU A 224 8.30 -10.75 -11.28
N VAL A 225 7.97 -9.81 -12.16
CA VAL A 225 8.91 -8.78 -12.66
C VAL A 225 9.44 -7.96 -11.49
N SER A 226 8.56 -7.54 -10.58
CA SER A 226 8.94 -6.78 -9.40
C SER A 226 9.88 -7.55 -8.48
N ILE A 227 9.62 -8.84 -8.23
CA ILE A 227 10.49 -9.66 -7.37
C ILE A 227 11.86 -9.86 -8.02
N TYR A 228 11.91 -10.28 -9.29
CA TYR A 228 13.17 -10.52 -9.99
C TYR A 228 14.00 -9.25 -10.13
N GLY A 229 13.38 -8.14 -10.55
CA GLY A 229 14.08 -6.87 -10.75
C GLY A 229 14.64 -6.29 -9.45
N ASN A 230 13.88 -6.35 -8.34
CA ASN A 230 14.37 -5.86 -7.04
C ASN A 230 15.49 -6.74 -6.49
N TYR A 231 15.38 -8.07 -6.61
CA TYR A 231 16.44 -8.97 -6.17
C TYR A 231 17.70 -8.83 -7.04
N ALA A 232 17.54 -8.66 -8.36
CA ALA A 232 18.65 -8.37 -9.26
C ALA A 232 19.36 -7.05 -8.90
N SER A 233 18.59 -6.00 -8.61
CA SER A 233 19.13 -4.71 -8.14
C SER A 233 19.88 -4.85 -6.81
N PHE A 234 19.34 -5.62 -5.87
CA PHE A 234 20.00 -5.93 -4.59
C PHE A 234 21.35 -6.63 -4.80
N LEU A 235 21.38 -7.70 -5.61
CA LEU A 235 22.61 -8.44 -5.90
C LEU A 235 23.62 -7.60 -6.67
N PHE A 236 23.15 -6.76 -7.59
CA PHE A 236 23.99 -5.85 -8.36
C PHE A 236 24.73 -4.86 -7.45
N ARG A 237 24.05 -4.19 -6.52
CA ARG A 237 24.67 -3.27 -5.55
C ARG A 237 25.72 -3.94 -4.67
N ARG A 238 25.68 -5.26 -4.54
CA ARG A 238 26.63 -6.07 -3.75
C ARG A 238 27.67 -6.80 -4.61
N GLY A 239 27.81 -6.43 -5.88
CA GLY A 239 28.82 -6.99 -6.78
C GLY A 239 28.59 -8.45 -7.19
N GLN A 240 27.38 -8.99 -7.03
CA GLN A 240 27.04 -10.35 -7.48
C GLN A 240 26.50 -10.32 -8.93
N TRP A 241 27.30 -9.79 -9.85
CA TRP A 241 26.92 -9.45 -11.23
C TRP A 241 26.32 -10.61 -12.02
N ALA A 242 26.91 -11.80 -11.94
CA ALA A 242 26.42 -12.97 -12.69
C ALA A 242 25.01 -13.39 -12.24
N ARG A 243 24.76 -13.42 -10.92
CA ARG A 243 23.44 -13.74 -10.36
C ARG A 243 22.44 -12.63 -10.65
N ALA A 244 22.85 -11.37 -10.56
CA ALA A 244 22.02 -10.23 -10.92
C ALA A 244 21.58 -10.29 -12.39
N LYS A 245 22.50 -10.55 -13.32
CA LYS A 245 22.20 -10.73 -14.75
C LYS A 245 21.17 -11.82 -14.98
N HIS A 246 21.36 -13.00 -14.40
CA HIS A 246 20.44 -14.12 -14.53
C HIS A 246 19.02 -13.76 -14.10
N LEU A 247 18.86 -12.99 -13.03
CA LEU A 247 17.56 -12.53 -12.55
C LEU A 247 16.95 -11.46 -13.45
N TYR A 248 17.75 -10.51 -13.96
CA TYR A 248 17.28 -9.56 -14.96
C TYR A 248 16.82 -10.24 -16.25
N ASP A 249 17.57 -11.22 -16.75
CA ASP A 249 17.19 -12.00 -17.93
C ASP A 249 15.86 -12.75 -17.70
N LYS A 250 15.65 -13.30 -16.50
CA LYS A 250 14.35 -13.88 -16.11
C LYS A 250 13.24 -12.85 -16.07
N ALA A 251 13.49 -11.65 -15.54
CA ALA A 251 12.49 -10.58 -15.47
C ALA A 251 12.06 -10.12 -16.86
N VAL A 252 13.02 -9.91 -17.78
CA VAL A 252 12.76 -9.45 -19.15
C VAL A 252 11.99 -10.49 -19.94
N LYS A 253 12.24 -11.78 -19.71
CA LYS A 253 11.43 -12.86 -20.33
C LYS A 253 9.96 -12.84 -19.89
N VAL A 254 9.66 -12.35 -18.68
CA VAL A 254 8.29 -12.25 -18.17
C VAL A 254 7.56 -11.05 -18.78
N ASP A 255 8.22 -9.88 -18.79
CA ASP A 255 7.69 -8.67 -19.42
C ASP A 255 8.83 -7.88 -20.10
N PRO A 256 9.00 -8.04 -21.41
CA PRO A 256 10.05 -7.36 -22.16
C PRO A 256 9.88 -5.85 -22.27
N GLN A 257 8.67 -5.31 -22.04
CA GLN A 257 8.36 -3.90 -22.25
C GLN A 257 8.22 -3.12 -20.94
N HIS A 258 8.45 -3.75 -19.79
CA HIS A 258 8.28 -3.14 -18.49
C HIS A 258 9.25 -1.95 -18.27
N PRO A 259 8.78 -0.68 -18.23
CA PRO A 259 9.66 0.50 -18.30
C PRO A 259 10.67 0.59 -17.16
N TRP A 260 10.23 0.34 -15.92
CA TRP A 260 11.11 0.36 -14.74
C TRP A 260 12.19 -0.73 -14.80
N LEU A 261 11.85 -1.90 -15.36
CA LEU A 261 12.78 -3.02 -15.44
C LEU A 261 13.87 -2.71 -16.46
N LEU A 262 13.47 -2.25 -17.65
CA LEU A 262 14.38 -1.87 -18.72
C LEU A 262 15.34 -0.77 -18.28
N ARG A 263 14.84 0.24 -17.54
CA ARG A 263 15.69 1.26 -16.93
C ARG A 263 16.74 0.66 -16.01
N ASN A 264 16.37 -0.17 -15.04
CA ASN A 264 17.33 -0.74 -14.10
C ASN A 264 18.29 -1.73 -14.76
N PHE A 265 17.81 -2.52 -15.72
CA PHE A 265 18.64 -3.48 -16.44
C PHE A 265 19.64 -2.77 -17.37
N SER A 266 19.24 -1.68 -18.03
CA SER A 266 20.17 -0.86 -18.83
C SER A 266 21.28 -0.23 -17.97
N CYS A 267 20.95 0.26 -16.77
CA CYS A 267 21.96 0.73 -15.80
C CYS A 267 22.94 -0.40 -15.44
N PHE A 268 22.43 -1.59 -15.10
CA PHE A 268 23.25 -2.78 -14.84
C PHE A 268 24.18 -3.12 -16.02
N LEU A 269 23.66 -3.16 -17.25
CA LEU A 269 24.44 -3.51 -18.44
C LEU A 269 25.56 -2.49 -18.70
N ARG A 270 25.28 -1.19 -18.54
CA ARG A 270 26.28 -0.13 -18.69
C ARG A 270 27.44 -0.29 -17.72
N GLU A 271 27.15 -0.54 -16.45
CA GLU A 271 28.17 -0.68 -15.41
C GLU A 271 28.92 -2.01 -15.52
N SER A 272 28.23 -3.10 -15.91
CA SER A 272 28.87 -4.41 -16.05
C SER A 272 29.86 -4.47 -17.21
N ARG A 273 29.63 -3.71 -18.28
CA ARG A 273 30.58 -3.56 -19.39
C ARG A 273 31.84 -2.81 -18.96
N GLN A 274 31.73 -1.82 -18.09
CA GLN A 274 32.88 -1.03 -17.63
C GLN A 274 33.82 -1.83 -16.71
N VAL A 275 33.30 -2.81 -15.99
CA VAL A 275 34.09 -3.67 -15.08
C VAL A 275 34.67 -4.89 -15.80
N LEU A 276 33.97 -5.42 -16.82
CA LEU A 276 34.42 -6.60 -17.60
C LEU A 276 35.29 -6.24 -18.82
N SER A 277 35.41 -4.96 -19.17
CA SER A 277 36.43 -4.45 -20.10
C SER A 277 37.47 -3.65 -19.31
N PRO A 278 38.52 -4.27 -18.76
CA PRO A 278 39.61 -3.50 -18.19
C PRO A 278 40.23 -2.65 -19.30
N ARG A 279 40.46 -1.37 -19.03
CA ARG A 279 41.33 -0.54 -19.87
C ARG A 279 42.73 -1.18 -19.88
N GLY A 280 43.24 -1.49 -21.07
CA GLY A 280 44.60 -1.98 -21.35
C GLY A 280 44.53 -3.19 -22.27
N GLU A 281 45.10 -3.23 -23.48
CA GLU A 281 46.46 -2.80 -23.83
C GLU A 281 46.50 -2.11 -25.20
N THR A 282 46.88 -0.84 -25.23
CA THR A 282 47.70 -0.30 -26.32
C THR A 282 49.13 -0.78 -26.07
N THR A 283 49.47 -1.98 -26.54
CA THR A 283 50.88 -2.30 -26.80
C THR A 283 51.26 -1.63 -28.12
N ALA A 284 52.07 -0.59 -27.99
CA ALA A 284 52.94 -0.15 -29.07
C ALA A 284 53.81 -1.32 -29.52
N LEU A 285 53.78 -1.60 -30.83
CA LEU A 285 54.91 -2.06 -31.64
C LEU A 285 54.62 -1.62 -33.08
#